data_AF-A0A353Q7G6-F1
#
_entry.id   AF-A0A353Q7G6-F1
#
_cell.length_a   1.000
_cell.length_b   1.000
_cell.length_c   1.000
_cell.angle_alpha   90.00
_cell.angle_beta   90.00
_cell.angle_gamma   90.00
#
_symmetry.space_group_name_H-M   'P 1'
#
loop_
_entity.id
_entity.type
_entity.pdbx_description
1 polymer ?
#
loop_
_entity_poly.entity_id
_entity_poly.type
_entity_poly.pdbx_seq_one_letter_code
_entity_poly.pdbx_strand_id
1 'polypeptide(L)' 'MNELVFKSEKGTPVTNSLLVAEKFGKRHSDVLRAIEGVILQTPIYQSERNFALSEYVDSTGKSNPL' A
#
# COMPACT_ATOMS: atom_id res chain seq x y z
N MET A 1 -10.24 -20.92 10.68
CA MET A 1 -10.93 -19.61 10.53
C MET A 1 -11.71 -19.63 9.23
N ASN A 2 -13.05 -19.49 9.26
CA ASN A 2 -13.86 -19.61 8.03
C ASN A 2 -14.01 -18.31 7.25
N GLU A 3 -13.84 -17.16 7.90
CA GLU A 3 -14.01 -15.85 7.27
C GLU A 3 -12.73 -15.36 6.60
N LEU A 4 -12.88 -14.81 5.39
CA LEU A 4 -11.77 -14.21 4.62
C LEU A 4 -11.52 -12.75 5.03
N VAL A 5 -12.55 -12.03 5.48
CA VAL A 5 -12.50 -10.60 5.78
C VAL A 5 -13.08 -10.37 7.16
N PHE A 6 -12.44 -9.50 7.95
CA PHE A 6 -12.84 -9.11 9.29
C PHE A 6 -13.17 -7.63 9.35
N LYS A 7 -13.89 -7.22 10.39
CA LYS A 7 -14.15 -5.81 10.67
C LYS A 7 -13.10 -5.29 11.66
N SER A 8 -12.38 -4.23 11.28
CA SER A 8 -11.46 -3.53 12.19
C SER A 8 -12.24 -2.77 13.27
N GLU A 9 -11.55 -2.31 14.32
CA GLU A 9 -12.16 -1.47 15.37
C GLU A 9 -12.82 -0.20 14.79
N LYS A 10 -12.32 0.30 13.67
CA LYS A 10 -12.86 1.47 12.95
C LYS A 10 -14.00 1.12 11.98
N GLY A 11 -14.41 -0.15 11.95
CA GLY A 11 -15.46 -0.64 11.06
C GLY A 11 -15.00 -0.94 9.63
N THR A 12 -13.71 -0.81 9.33
CA THR A 12 -13.15 -1.05 7.99
C THR A 12 -13.00 -2.56 7.75
N PRO A 13 -13.43 -3.11 6.61
CA PRO A 13 -13.13 -4.48 6.25
C PRO A 13 -11.62 -4.66 6.02
N VAL A 14 -11.01 -5.63 6.71
CA VAL A 14 -9.58 -5.93 6.66
C VAL A 14 -9.34 -7.44 6.51
N THR A 15 -8.21 -7.82 5.91
CA THR A 15 -7.74 -9.21 5.86
C THR A 15 -6.22 -9.25 5.98
N ASN A 16 -5.63 -10.44 6.02
CA ASN A 16 -4.19 -10.62 5.98
C ASN A 16 -3.78 -11.52 4.81
N SER A 17 -2.51 -11.41 4.39
CA SER A 17 -1.99 -12.12 3.23
C SER A 17 -1.98 -13.65 3.40
N LEU A 18 -1.88 -14.15 4.64
CA LEU A 18 -1.94 -15.59 4.95
C LEU A 18 -3.32 -16.18 4.65
N LEU A 19 -4.39 -15.51 5.06
CA LEU A 19 -5.76 -15.96 4.81
C LEU A 19 -6.12 -15.89 3.33
N VAL A 20 -5.64 -14.87 2.61
CA VAL A 20 -5.78 -14.82 1.16
C VAL A 20 -5.07 -16.03 0.52
N ALA A 21 -3.84 -16.34 0.93
CA ALA A 21 -3.12 -17.51 0.41
C ALA A 21 -3.89 -18.82 0.67
N GLU A 22 -4.38 -19.02 1.90
CA GLU A 22 -5.15 -20.20 2.31
C GLU A 22 -6.46 -20.35 1.52
N LYS A 23 -7.28 -19.30 1.48
CA LYS A 23 -8.63 -19.37 0.88
C LYS A 23 -8.61 -19.52 -0.63
N PHE A 24 -7.61 -18.96 -1.29
CA PHE A 24 -7.47 -19.03 -2.75
C PHE A 24 -6.50 -20.12 -3.23
N GLY A 25 -5.94 -20.93 -2.32
CA GLY A 25 -5.00 -21.99 -2.65
C GLY A 25 -3.74 -21.47 -3.37
N LYS A 26 -3.24 -20.31 -2.93
CA LYS A 26 -2.06 -19.65 -3.52
C LYS A 26 -0.86 -19.79 -2.59
N ARG A 27 0.35 -19.74 -3.17
CA ARG A 27 1.57 -19.59 -2.36
C ARG A 27 1.55 -18.20 -1.74
N HIS A 28 1.86 -18.12 -0.44
CA HIS A 28 1.92 -16.86 0.28
C HIS A 28 2.91 -15.87 -0.36
N SER A 29 4.03 -16.36 -0.87
CA SER A 29 5.01 -15.56 -1.63
C SER A 29 4.41 -14.86 -2.86
N ASP A 30 3.50 -15.52 -3.57
CA ASP A 30 2.91 -14.97 -4.79
C ASP A 30 1.88 -13.89 -4.43
N VAL A 31 1.18 -14.05 -3.31
CA VAL A 31 0.29 -13.03 -2.74
C VAL A 31 1.09 -11.79 -2.33
N LEU A 32 2.22 -11.96 -1.65
CA LEU A 32 3.09 -10.83 -1.26
C LEU A 32 3.61 -10.08 -2.50
N ARG A 33 4.07 -10.80 -3.52
CA ARG A 33 4.51 -10.18 -4.79
C ARG A 33 3.41 -9.40 -5.48
N ALA A 34 2.17 -9.89 -5.44
CA ALA A 34 1.02 -9.17 -5.98
C ALA A 34 0.73 -7.88 -5.19
N ILE A 35 0.81 -7.94 -3.85
CA ILE A 35 0.64 -6.78 -2.97
C ILE A 35 1.72 -5.72 -3.26
N GLU A 36 2.98 -6.12 -3.38
CA GLU A 36 4.07 -5.21 -3.78
C GLU A 36 3.77 -4.53 -5.11
N GLY A 37 3.28 -5.28 -6.11
CA GLY A 37 2.88 -4.72 -7.40
C GLY A 37 1.76 -3.67 -7.29
N VAL A 38 0.78 -3.87 -6.39
CA VAL A 38 -0.30 -2.90 -6.14
C VAL A 38 0.23 -1.65 -5.42
N ILE A 39 1.07 -1.82 -4.41
CA ILE A 39 1.70 -0.71 -3.67
C ILE A 39 2.49 0.16 -4.64
N LEU A 40 3.33 -0.46 -5.48
CA LEU A 40 4.15 0.24 -6.47
C LEU A 40 3.34 0.98 -7.52
N GLN A 41 2.09 0.58 -7.79
CA GLN A 41 1.19 1.25 -8.74
C GLN A 41 0.34 2.35 -8.10
N THR A 42 0.34 2.46 -6.76
CA THR A 42 -0.48 3.44 -6.06
C THR A 42 0.29 4.74 -5.92
N PRO A 43 -0.18 5.86 -6.51
CA PRO A 43 0.58 7.12 -6.56
C PRO A 43 1.00 7.66 -5.19
N ILE A 44 0.21 7.42 -4.15
CA ILE A 44 0.51 7.84 -2.77
C ILE A 44 1.76 7.18 -2.18
N TYR A 45 2.15 6.01 -2.71
CA TYR A 45 3.38 5.30 -2.33
C TYR A 45 4.50 5.50 -3.36
N GLN A 46 4.19 6.09 -4.51
CA GLN A 46 5.16 6.50 -5.52
C GLN A 46 5.68 7.91 -5.27
N SER A 47 4.87 8.78 -4.66
CA SER A 47 5.13 10.22 -4.65
C SER A 47 6.46 10.55 -4.02
N GLU A 48 6.88 9.89 -2.95
CA GLU A 48 8.16 10.19 -2.33
C GLU A 48 8.66 8.90 -1.71
N ARG A 49 9.97 8.61 -1.85
CA ARG A 49 10.58 7.76 -0.81
C ARG A 49 10.16 8.42 0.50
N ASN A 50 9.69 7.67 1.49
CA ASN A 50 9.24 8.26 2.77
C ASN A 50 10.28 9.21 3.43
N PHE A 51 11.52 9.25 2.90
CA PHE A 51 12.65 10.08 3.29
C PHE A 51 13.37 10.77 2.11
N ALA A 52 12.76 10.88 0.92
CA ALA A 52 13.34 11.66 -0.17
C ALA A 52 13.03 13.16 0.04
N LEU A 53 13.98 14.01 -0.34
CA LEU A 53 13.75 15.45 -0.46
C LEU A 53 12.58 15.68 -1.43
N SER A 54 11.54 16.31 -0.92
CA SER A 54 10.44 16.81 -1.73
C SER A 54 10.74 18.23 -2.20
N GLU A 55 10.01 18.69 -3.20
CA GLU A 55 10.13 20.06 -3.72
C GLU A 55 8.75 20.74 -3.68
N TYR A 56 8.74 22.05 -3.42
CA TYR A 56 7.55 22.89 -3.54
C TYR A 56 7.80 24.05 -4.49
N VAL A 57 6.72 24.53 -5.13
CA VAL A 57 6.75 25.73 -5.97
C VAL A 57 6.35 26.93 -5.11
N ASP A 58 7.24 27.91 -4.98
CA ASP A 58 6.95 29.14 -4.24
C ASP A 58 6.07 30.12 -5.05
N SER A 59 5.67 31.22 -4.42
CA SER A 59 4.86 32.27 -5.05
C SER A 59 5.54 32.98 -6.22
N THR A 60 6.85 32.79 -6.41
CA THR A 60 7.62 33.31 -7.54
C THR A 60 7.72 32.32 -8.70
N GLY A 61 7.16 31.11 -8.54
CA GLY A 61 7.20 30.04 -9.52
C GLY A 61 8.49 29.21 -9.50
N LYS A 62 9.33 29.37 -8.48
CA LYS A 62 10.60 28.64 -8.36
C LYS A 62 10.39 27.35 -7.57
N SER A 63 10.96 26.24 -8.07
CA SER A 63 11.03 24.98 -7.32
C SER A 63 12.12 25.08 -6.25
N ASN A 64 11.76 24.79 -5.00
CA ASN A 64 12.67 24.79 -3.86
C ASN A 64 12.52 23.47 -3.08
N PRO A 65 13.59 22.96 -2.45
CA PRO A 65 13.48 21.82 -1.54
C PRO A 65 12.54 22.16 -0.38
N LEU A 66 11.66 21.22 -0.06
CA LEU A 66 10.77 21.24 1.10
C LEU A 66 11.56 21.02 2.40
#